data_AF-A8TW26-F1
#
_entry.id   AF-A8TW26-F1
#
_cell.length_a   1.000
_cell.length_b   1.000
_cell.length_c   1.000
_cell.angle_alpha   90.00
_cell.angle_beta   90.00
_cell.angle_gamma   90.00
#
_symmetry.space_group_name_H-M   'P 1'
#
loop_
_entity.id
_entity.type
_entity.pdbx_description
1 polymer ?
#
loop_
_entity_poly.entity_id
_entity_poly.type
_entity_poly.pdbx_seq_one_letter_code
_entity_poly.pdbx_strand_id
1 'polypeptide(L)'
;MQALDGLLTRSAIPAAVLEREAEAAFAMWQASANIRFNRIDDPAVAQILIGAQTQPRDVAFADVSYEPNGPGDVRTIRRSLVCLNPEKPWKVGFGGDVSVYDLRYALAHEIGHAIGLDHPGPSGQLMSFRYDEQFRELQPGDIAGAVMLYGPIGRTAANPPLLPSVAADLVAPHAAAHCGAEPRRTALTPRDSAC
;
A
#
# COMPACT_ATOMS: atom_id res chain seq x y z
N MET A 1 -13.94 -2.19 -2.92
CA MET A 1 -12.97 -1.85 -3.98
C MET A 1 -13.61 -2.22 -5.30
N GLN A 2 -13.33 -1.51 -6.39
CA GLN A 2 -13.79 -1.89 -7.72
C GLN A 2 -12.72 -2.71 -8.45
N ALA A 3 -13.16 -3.48 -9.43
CA ALA A 3 -12.27 -4.18 -10.34
C ALA A 3 -11.45 -3.16 -11.17
N LEU A 4 -10.25 -3.56 -11.59
CA LEU A 4 -9.30 -2.70 -12.28
C LEU A 4 -9.64 -2.53 -13.77
N ASP A 5 -10.55 -3.32 -14.33
CA ASP A 5 -10.87 -3.36 -15.77
C ASP A 5 -11.22 -1.99 -16.35
N GLY A 6 -11.98 -1.17 -15.61
CA GLY A 6 -12.36 0.17 -16.05
C GLY A 6 -11.18 1.15 -16.13
N LEU A 7 -10.31 1.12 -15.11
CA LEU A 7 -9.07 1.92 -15.05
C LEU A 7 -8.12 1.53 -16.20
N LEU A 8 -7.96 0.23 -16.40
CA LEU A 8 -7.09 -0.34 -17.42
C LEU A 8 -7.57 -0.02 -18.83
N THR A 9 -8.87 -0.18 -19.08
CA THR A 9 -9.48 0.16 -20.37
C THR A 9 -9.30 1.64 -20.70
N ARG A 10 -9.57 2.54 -19.74
CA ARG A 10 -9.41 3.99 -19.92
C ARG A 10 -7.97 4.39 -20.27
N SER A 11 -7.01 3.72 -19.64
CA SER A 11 -5.57 4.02 -19.81
C SER A 11 -4.93 3.23 -20.97
N ALA A 12 -5.71 2.40 -21.68
CA ALA A 12 -5.21 1.47 -22.69
C ALA A 12 -4.07 0.55 -22.18
N ILE A 13 -4.16 0.12 -20.92
CA ILE A 13 -3.17 -0.75 -20.27
C ILE A 13 -3.73 -2.18 -20.19
N PRO A 14 -3.09 -3.18 -20.82
CA PRO A 14 -3.46 -4.58 -20.64
C PRO A 14 -3.33 -5.04 -19.18
N ALA A 15 -4.23 -5.91 -18.70
CA ALA A 15 -4.15 -6.46 -17.34
C ALA A 15 -2.79 -7.12 -17.04
N ALA A 16 -2.24 -7.87 -18.00
CA ALA A 16 -0.91 -8.47 -17.85
C ALA A 16 0.23 -7.44 -17.67
N VAL A 17 0.07 -6.20 -18.16
CA VAL A 17 1.02 -5.12 -17.91
C VAL A 17 0.90 -4.66 -16.47
N LEU A 18 -0.32 -4.44 -15.95
CA LEU A 18 -0.53 -4.09 -14.55
C LEU A 18 0.07 -5.15 -13.61
N GLU A 19 -0.17 -6.43 -13.88
CA GLU A 19 0.38 -7.52 -13.06
C GLU A 19 1.91 -7.47 -13.01
N ARG A 20 2.58 -7.30 -14.17
CA ARG A 20 4.05 -7.18 -14.22
C ARG A 20 4.56 -5.96 -13.47
N GLU A 21 3.89 -4.81 -13.59
CA GLU A 21 4.33 -3.59 -12.89
C GLU A 21 4.08 -3.69 -11.38
N ALA A 22 3.01 -4.36 -10.94
CA ALA A 22 2.76 -4.65 -9.53
C ALA A 22 3.82 -5.61 -8.96
N GLU A 23 4.14 -6.71 -9.66
CA GLU A 23 5.19 -7.65 -9.27
C GLU A 23 6.56 -6.95 -9.18
N ALA A 24 6.87 -6.08 -10.14
CA ALA A 24 8.09 -5.28 -10.11
C ALA A 24 8.13 -4.31 -8.92
N ALA A 25 7.02 -3.67 -8.58
CA ALA A 25 6.92 -2.78 -7.41
C ALA A 25 7.13 -3.54 -6.09
N PHE A 26 6.51 -4.72 -5.92
CA PHE A 26 6.80 -5.59 -4.76
C PHE A 26 8.26 -6.02 -4.71
N ALA A 27 8.85 -6.38 -5.86
CA ALA A 27 10.25 -6.80 -5.94
C ALA A 27 11.24 -5.71 -5.48
N MET A 28 10.95 -4.42 -5.72
CA MET A 28 11.78 -3.31 -5.24
C MET A 28 11.96 -3.34 -3.72
N TRP A 29 10.89 -3.57 -2.97
CA TRP A 29 10.93 -3.65 -1.51
C TRP A 29 11.61 -4.93 -1.01
N GLN A 30 11.34 -6.09 -1.64
CA GLN A 30 12.03 -7.35 -1.30
C GLN A 30 13.54 -7.28 -1.54
N ALA A 31 13.96 -6.49 -2.53
CA ALA A 31 15.37 -6.27 -2.86
C ALA A 31 16.07 -5.26 -1.94
N SER A 32 15.33 -4.62 -1.01
CA SER A 32 15.85 -3.54 -0.16
C SER A 32 15.86 -3.90 1.33
N ALA A 33 14.92 -4.73 1.78
CA ALA A 33 14.80 -5.12 3.18
C ALA A 33 14.45 -6.61 3.32
N ASN A 34 14.55 -7.14 4.54
CA ASN A 34 14.21 -8.53 4.85
C ASN A 34 12.67 -8.73 4.93
N ILE A 35 12.00 -8.47 3.82
CA ILE A 35 10.56 -8.66 3.60
C ILE A 35 10.34 -9.50 2.35
N ARG A 36 9.28 -10.32 2.35
CA ARG A 36 8.91 -11.20 1.24
C ARG A 36 7.42 -11.06 0.94
N PHE A 37 7.08 -11.09 -0.34
CA PHE A 37 5.71 -11.11 -0.83
C PHE A 37 5.50 -12.36 -1.66
N ASN A 38 4.39 -13.03 -1.41
CA ASN A 38 3.91 -14.13 -2.24
C ASN A 38 2.60 -13.69 -2.87
N ARG A 39 2.49 -13.82 -4.19
CA ARG A 39 1.23 -13.57 -4.89
C ARG A 39 0.21 -14.61 -4.44
N ILE A 40 -0.97 -14.14 -4.05
CA ILE A 40 -2.10 -14.96 -3.63
C ILE A 40 -3.29 -14.53 -4.47
N ASP A 41 -3.85 -15.46 -5.25
CA ASP A 41 -4.97 -15.16 -6.15
C ASP A 41 -6.31 -15.11 -5.40
N ASP A 42 -6.42 -15.77 -4.24
CA ASP A 42 -7.60 -15.69 -3.40
C ASP A 42 -7.60 -14.39 -2.57
N PRO A 43 -8.46 -13.41 -2.89
CA PRO A 43 -8.49 -12.17 -2.14
C PRO A 43 -8.93 -12.37 -0.70
N ALA A 44 -9.60 -13.45 -0.29
CA ALA A 44 -10.00 -13.65 1.10
C ALA A 44 -8.78 -13.75 2.03
N VAL A 45 -7.70 -14.39 1.57
CA VAL A 45 -6.50 -14.67 2.36
C VAL A 45 -5.30 -13.77 2.06
N ALA A 46 -5.36 -12.95 1.00
CA ALA A 46 -4.31 -11.99 0.67
C ALA A 46 -4.21 -10.86 1.73
N GLN A 47 -2.99 -10.53 2.17
CA GLN A 47 -2.73 -9.46 3.15
C GLN A 47 -2.69 -8.07 2.53
N ILE A 48 -2.28 -7.96 1.27
CA ILE A 48 -2.30 -6.70 0.51
C ILE A 48 -3.20 -6.93 -0.70
N LEU A 49 -4.28 -6.16 -0.80
CA LEU A 49 -5.16 -6.17 -1.96
C LEU A 49 -4.94 -4.93 -2.82
N ILE A 50 -4.82 -5.10 -4.14
CA ILE A 50 -4.74 -3.98 -5.10
C ILE A 50 -6.06 -3.88 -5.85
N GLY A 51 -6.63 -2.68 -5.96
CA GLY A 51 -7.80 -2.44 -6.80
C GLY A 51 -8.05 -0.98 -7.14
N ALA A 52 -9.24 -0.71 -7.67
CA ALA A 52 -9.65 0.63 -8.03
C ALA A 52 -10.52 1.28 -6.95
N GLN A 53 -10.39 2.60 -6.81
CA GLN A 53 -11.21 3.42 -5.92
C GLN A 53 -12.68 3.39 -6.34
N THR A 54 -13.59 3.25 -5.37
CA THR A 54 -15.03 3.36 -5.60
C THR A 54 -15.53 4.80 -5.56
N GLN A 55 -14.81 5.65 -4.81
CA GLN A 55 -15.00 7.09 -4.74
C GLN A 55 -13.65 7.74 -5.09
N PRO A 56 -13.45 8.08 -6.37
CA PRO A 56 -12.19 8.61 -6.88
C PRO A 56 -11.73 9.86 -6.11
N ARG A 57 -10.49 9.83 -5.61
CA ARG A 57 -9.78 10.95 -5.00
C ARG A 57 -8.28 10.80 -5.22
N ASP A 58 -7.58 11.92 -5.19
CA ASP A 58 -6.12 11.97 -5.28
C ASP A 58 -5.60 11.12 -6.47
N VAL A 59 -4.40 10.52 -6.36
CA VAL A 59 -3.81 9.67 -7.40
C VAL A 59 -4.00 8.19 -7.08
N ALA A 60 -3.59 7.81 -5.88
CA ALA A 60 -3.82 6.51 -5.28
C ALA A 60 -3.83 6.70 -3.75
N PHE A 61 -4.16 5.64 -3.01
CA PHE A 61 -3.92 5.61 -1.58
C PHE A 61 -3.72 4.17 -1.11
N ALA A 62 -3.03 4.02 0.01
CA ALA A 62 -3.04 2.82 0.82
C ALA A 62 -3.89 3.02 2.08
N ASP A 63 -4.55 1.95 2.50
CA ASP A 63 -5.25 1.89 3.78
C ASP A 63 -4.78 0.65 4.54
N VAL A 64 -4.62 0.77 5.86
CA VAL A 64 -4.06 -0.29 6.71
C VAL A 64 -4.96 -0.53 7.90
N SER A 65 -5.24 -1.82 8.13
CA SER A 65 -5.88 -2.29 9.36
C SER A 65 -4.84 -2.91 10.26
N TYR A 66 -4.94 -2.62 11.56
CA TYR A 66 -4.02 -3.14 12.56
C TYR A 66 -4.63 -4.32 13.32
N GLU A 67 -3.76 -5.19 13.84
CA GLU A 67 -4.20 -6.17 14.84
C GLU A 67 -4.72 -5.43 16.10
N PRO A 68 -5.83 -5.88 16.70
CA PRO A 68 -6.50 -5.17 17.78
C PRO A 68 -5.68 -5.10 19.07
N ASN A 69 -4.71 -6.00 19.26
CA ASN A 69 -3.82 -6.04 20.42
C ASN A 69 -2.39 -6.29 19.97
N GLY A 70 -1.49 -5.34 20.25
CA GLY A 70 -0.05 -5.48 20.06
C GLY A 70 0.69 -4.95 21.29
N PRO A 71 1.80 -5.58 21.73
CA PRO A 71 2.61 -5.03 22.80
C PRO A 71 3.38 -3.77 22.35
N GLY A 72 3.31 -2.69 23.15
CA GLY A 72 4.13 -1.48 22.97
C GLY A 72 3.59 -0.44 21.97
N ASP A 73 4.46 0.48 21.56
CA ASP A 73 4.13 1.62 20.68
C ASP A 73 4.04 1.24 19.18
N VAL A 74 4.37 0.00 18.83
CA VAL A 74 4.38 -0.49 17.45
C VAL A 74 3.15 -1.37 17.19
N ARG A 75 2.32 -0.98 16.21
CA ARG A 75 1.14 -1.76 15.80
C ARG A 75 1.45 -2.62 14.59
N THR A 76 1.09 -3.90 14.66
CA THR A 76 1.21 -4.82 13.52
C THR A 76 0.10 -4.57 12.51
N ILE A 77 0.48 -4.38 11.25
CA ILE A 77 -0.47 -4.32 10.13
C ILE A 77 -1.00 -5.74 9.88
N ARG A 78 -2.31 -5.90 10.02
CA ARG A 78 -3.03 -7.14 9.73
C ARG A 78 -3.26 -7.29 8.22
N ARG A 79 -3.70 -6.19 7.60
CA ARG A 79 -4.13 -6.17 6.19
C ARG A 79 -4.08 -4.77 5.64
N SER A 80 -3.71 -4.66 4.36
CA SER A 80 -3.62 -3.40 3.63
C SER A 80 -4.41 -3.44 2.33
N LEU A 81 -4.90 -2.27 1.91
CA LEU A 81 -5.47 -2.03 0.60
C LEU A 81 -4.58 -1.04 -0.14
N VAL A 82 -4.40 -1.23 -1.43
CA VAL A 82 -3.79 -0.28 -2.36
C VAL A 82 -4.84 0.04 -3.42
N CYS A 83 -5.23 1.31 -3.51
CA CYS A 83 -6.38 1.74 -4.28
C CYS A 83 -5.99 2.82 -5.30
N LEU A 84 -5.93 2.43 -6.58
CA LEU A 84 -5.64 3.34 -7.70
C LEU A 84 -6.88 4.14 -8.11
N ASN A 85 -6.71 5.43 -8.39
CA ASN A 85 -7.82 6.26 -8.87
C ASN A 85 -8.17 5.91 -10.34
N PRO A 86 -9.39 5.42 -10.64
CA PRO A 86 -9.79 5.02 -11.99
C PRO A 86 -10.05 6.19 -12.96
N GLU A 87 -10.08 7.43 -12.48
CA GLU A 87 -10.27 8.64 -13.29
C GLU A 87 -8.94 9.28 -13.70
N LYS A 88 -7.83 8.90 -13.06
CA LYS A 88 -6.50 9.37 -13.45
C LYS A 88 -5.99 8.61 -14.67
N PRO A 89 -5.24 9.28 -15.57
CA PRO A 89 -4.57 8.60 -16.66
C PRO A 89 -3.30 7.90 -16.13
N TRP A 90 -3.13 6.65 -16.49
CA TRP A 90 -1.99 5.82 -16.08
C TRP A 90 -1.09 5.50 -17.27
N LYS A 91 0.20 5.30 -17.01
CA LYS A 91 1.20 4.88 -17.99
C LYS A 91 2.20 3.89 -17.38
N VAL A 92 3.09 3.41 -18.25
CA VAL A 92 4.26 2.63 -17.84
C VAL A 92 5.51 3.37 -18.29
N GLY A 93 6.42 3.58 -17.34
CA GLY A 93 7.63 4.36 -17.51
C GLY A 93 7.37 5.86 -17.44
N PHE A 94 8.46 6.60 -17.27
CA PHE A 94 8.44 8.05 -17.30
C PHE A 94 8.35 8.57 -18.72
N GLY A 95 7.71 9.72 -18.86
CA GLY A 95 7.51 10.39 -20.14
C GLY A 95 7.59 11.91 -20.04
N GLY A 96 7.97 12.46 -18.88
CA GLY A 96 8.05 13.89 -18.59
C GLY A 96 6.70 14.54 -18.25
N ASP A 97 5.58 13.92 -18.64
CA ASP A 97 4.24 14.39 -18.30
C ASP A 97 3.80 13.90 -16.91
N VAL A 98 3.95 14.76 -15.91
CA VAL A 98 3.56 14.49 -14.51
C VAL A 98 2.05 14.52 -14.26
N SER A 99 1.23 14.75 -15.29
CA SER A 99 -0.23 14.59 -15.21
C SER A 99 -0.71 13.18 -15.55
N VAL A 100 0.18 12.32 -16.06
CA VAL A 100 -0.05 10.90 -16.35
C VAL A 100 0.90 10.06 -15.49
N TYR A 101 0.34 9.19 -14.66
CA TYR A 101 1.08 8.57 -13.56
C TYR A 101 1.66 7.21 -13.92
N ASP A 102 2.94 6.97 -13.63
CA ASP A 102 3.56 5.65 -13.80
C ASP A 102 2.99 4.65 -12.78
N LEU A 103 2.48 3.52 -13.29
CA LEU A 103 1.89 2.47 -12.46
C LEU A 103 2.87 1.92 -11.43
N ARG A 104 4.11 1.61 -11.82
CA ARG A 104 5.08 1.01 -10.90
C ARG A 104 5.47 1.97 -9.80
N TYR A 105 5.74 3.23 -10.14
CA TYR A 105 6.08 4.26 -9.16
C TYR A 105 4.97 4.43 -8.12
N ALA A 106 3.73 4.62 -8.59
CA ALA A 106 2.59 4.78 -7.69
C ALA A 106 2.33 3.51 -6.86
N LEU A 107 2.38 2.32 -7.47
CA LEU A 107 2.22 1.06 -6.73
C LEU A 107 3.34 0.88 -5.70
N ALA A 108 4.59 1.16 -6.05
CA ALA A 108 5.71 1.08 -5.12
C ALA A 108 5.51 2.03 -3.93
N HIS A 109 5.02 3.24 -4.19
CA HIS A 109 4.71 4.23 -3.15
C HIS A 109 3.62 3.73 -2.19
N GLU A 110 2.48 3.29 -2.73
CA GLU A 110 1.39 2.79 -1.89
C GLU A 110 1.74 1.48 -1.18
N ILE A 111 2.57 0.61 -1.79
CA ILE A 111 3.11 -0.57 -1.11
C ILE A 111 4.01 -0.15 0.06
N GLY A 112 4.78 0.95 -0.07
CA GLY A 112 5.55 1.52 1.02
C GLY A 112 4.69 1.87 2.23
N HIS A 113 3.53 2.49 2.02
CA HIS A 113 2.54 2.69 3.08
C HIS A 113 1.96 1.37 3.61
N ALA A 114 1.65 0.43 2.72
CA ALA A 114 1.14 -0.88 3.09
C ALA A 114 2.10 -1.69 3.98
N ILE A 115 3.41 -1.36 3.95
CA ILE A 115 4.44 -1.92 4.83
C ILE A 115 4.85 -0.97 5.96
N GLY A 116 4.12 0.13 6.17
CA GLY A 116 4.28 0.99 7.35
C GLY A 116 5.23 2.18 7.20
N LEU A 117 5.64 2.53 5.98
CA LEU A 117 6.38 3.77 5.73
C LEU A 117 5.42 4.97 5.63
N ASP A 118 5.88 6.14 6.06
CA ASP A 118 5.18 7.40 5.92
C ASP A 118 5.98 8.36 5.02
N HIS A 119 5.36 9.47 4.63
CA HIS A 119 6.00 10.48 3.80
C HIS A 119 7.14 11.19 4.57
N PRO A 120 8.38 11.20 4.05
CA PRO A 120 9.48 11.92 4.67
C PRO A 120 9.45 13.42 4.34
N GLY A 121 8.62 13.83 3.36
CA GLY A 121 8.56 15.20 2.86
C GLY A 121 7.99 15.30 1.45
N PRO A 122 8.12 16.47 0.81
CA PRO A 122 7.49 16.77 -0.47
C PRO A 122 8.17 16.13 -1.69
N SER A 123 9.48 15.82 -1.65
CA SER A 123 10.23 15.34 -2.82
C SER A 123 11.54 14.64 -2.41
N GLY A 124 12.22 14.01 -3.37
CA GLY A 124 13.57 13.44 -3.20
C GLY A 124 13.61 12.01 -2.66
N GLN A 125 12.46 11.41 -2.39
CA GLN A 125 12.28 10.00 -2.03
C GLN A 125 11.09 9.43 -2.83
N LEU A 126 11.07 8.13 -3.12
CA LEU A 126 9.90 7.51 -3.75
C LEU A 126 8.67 7.64 -2.85
N MET A 127 8.85 7.59 -1.54
CA MET A 127 7.80 7.86 -0.54
C MET A 127 7.45 9.34 -0.37
N SER A 128 7.87 10.25 -1.25
CA SER A 128 7.48 11.66 -1.13
C SER A 128 6.00 11.87 -1.49
N PHE A 129 5.33 12.82 -0.83
CA PHE A 129 3.89 13.04 -1.07
C PHE A 129 3.56 13.72 -2.41
N ARG A 130 4.56 14.18 -3.17
CA ARG A 130 4.37 14.69 -4.53
C ARG A 130 4.91 13.69 -5.53
N TYR A 131 4.13 13.47 -6.59
CA TYR A 131 4.60 12.75 -7.76
C TYR A 131 5.53 13.63 -8.59
N ASP A 132 6.67 13.06 -8.98
CA ASP A 132 7.57 13.59 -9.99
C ASP A 132 8.19 12.44 -10.80
N GLU A 133 9.01 12.77 -11.79
CA GLU A 133 9.68 11.78 -12.64
C GLU A 133 11.21 11.93 -12.60
N GLN A 134 11.78 12.30 -11.45
CA GLN A 134 13.22 12.48 -11.30
C GLN A 134 13.98 11.15 -11.20
N PHE A 135 13.37 10.14 -10.58
CA PHE A 135 13.91 8.79 -10.38
C PHE A 135 12.76 7.79 -10.28
N ARG A 136 12.97 6.54 -10.70
CA ARG A 136 11.92 5.51 -10.63
C ARG A 136 12.21 4.45 -9.56
N GLU A 137 13.43 4.46 -9.04
CA GLU A 137 13.95 3.54 -8.05
C GLU A 137 13.70 4.03 -6.63
N LEU A 138 13.78 3.11 -5.66
CA LEU A 138 13.82 3.46 -4.25
C LEU A 138 15.08 4.29 -3.95
N GLN A 139 14.91 5.36 -3.20
CA GLN A 139 15.97 6.25 -2.79
C GLN A 139 16.54 5.83 -1.42
N PRO A 140 17.71 6.35 -1.01
CA PRO A 140 18.37 5.90 0.22
C PRO A 140 17.50 6.01 1.48
N GLY A 141 16.62 7.00 1.58
CA GLY A 141 15.70 7.17 2.71
C GLY A 141 14.57 6.14 2.71
N ASP A 142 14.01 5.81 1.54
CA ASP A 142 13.03 4.73 1.38
C ASP A 142 13.60 3.38 1.88
N ILE A 143 14.82 3.07 1.43
CA ILE A 143 15.54 1.83 1.80
C ILE A 143 15.84 1.82 3.30
N ALA A 144 16.35 2.93 3.85
CA ALA A 144 16.65 3.04 5.28
C ALA A 144 15.39 2.84 6.15
N GLY A 145 14.26 3.41 5.74
CA GLY A 145 12.97 3.21 6.40
C GLY A 145 12.53 1.75 6.39
N ALA A 146 12.58 1.09 5.23
CA ALA A 146 12.21 -0.33 5.12
C ALA A 146 13.14 -1.22 5.95
N VAL A 147 14.45 -0.97 5.95
CA VAL A 147 15.43 -1.71 6.75
C VAL A 147 15.22 -1.49 8.25
N MET A 148 14.79 -0.31 8.67
CA MET A 148 14.47 -0.04 10.09
C MET A 148 13.29 -0.91 10.57
N LEU A 149 12.29 -1.12 9.73
CA LEU A 149 11.10 -1.92 10.07
C LEU A 149 11.33 -3.43 9.95
N TYR A 150 12.04 -3.87 8.91
CA TYR A 150 12.12 -5.29 8.54
C TYR A 150 13.52 -5.90 8.70
N GLY A 151 14.54 -5.07 8.93
CA GLY A 151 15.95 -5.47 8.96
C GLY A 151 16.58 -5.56 7.57
N PRO A 152 17.93 -5.60 7.49
CA PRO A 152 18.65 -5.72 6.23
C PRO A 152 18.56 -7.14 5.65
N ILE A 153 18.65 -7.24 4.32
CA ILE A 153 18.69 -8.51 3.60
C ILE A 153 19.85 -9.38 4.09
N GLY A 154 19.61 -10.69 4.23
CA GLY A 154 20.64 -11.65 4.61
C GLY A 154 20.88 -11.79 6.12
N ARG A 155 20.20 -10.99 6.95
CA ARG A 155 19.97 -11.39 8.35
C ARG A 155 18.83 -12.40 8.33
N THR A 156 19.15 -13.69 8.47
CA THR A 156 18.15 -14.65 8.96
C THR A 156 17.59 -14.08 10.25
N ALA A 157 16.29 -13.79 10.28
CA ALA A 157 15.62 -13.55 11.54
C ALA A 157 16.01 -14.71 12.47
N ALA A 158 16.59 -14.40 13.63
CA ALA A 158 16.65 -15.38 14.70
C ALA A 158 15.22 -15.90 14.85
N ASN A 159 15.03 -17.22 14.67
CA ASN A 159 13.71 -17.87 14.62
C ASN A 159 12.72 -17.13 15.54
N PRO A 160 11.68 -16.47 15.01
CA PRO A 160 10.59 -16.08 15.88
C PRO A 160 10.09 -17.37 16.54
N PRO A 161 9.81 -17.38 17.85
CA PRO A 161 9.22 -18.55 18.48
C PRO A 161 7.97 -18.91 17.68
N LEU A 162 7.84 -20.20 17.33
CA LEU A 162 6.64 -20.74 16.71
C LEU A 162 5.46 -20.38 17.63
N LEU A 163 4.73 -19.32 17.28
CA LEU A 163 3.41 -19.14 17.84
C LEU A 163 2.59 -20.34 17.35
N PRO A 164 1.89 -21.06 18.24
CA PRO A 164 1.04 -22.16 17.81
C PRO A 164 0.06 -21.61 16.77
N SER A 165 0.00 -22.29 15.62
CA SER A 165 -1.05 -22.10 14.63
C SER A 165 -2.38 -22.31 15.34
N VAL A 166 -3.06 -21.23 15.69
CA VAL A 166 -4.49 -21.30 15.95
C VAL A 166 -5.13 -21.64 14.62
N ALA A 167 -5.46 -22.93 14.49
CA ALA A 167 -6.32 -23.44 13.45
C ALA A 167 -7.56 -22.54 13.35
N ALA A 168 -8.02 -22.40 12.10
CA ALA A 168 -9.22 -21.68 11.72
C ALA A 168 -10.37 -21.92 12.70
N ASP A 169 -10.79 -20.87 13.40
CA ASP A 169 -12.15 -20.76 13.92
C ASP A 169 -12.47 -19.29 14.17
N LEU A 170 -13.16 -18.72 13.18
CA LEU A 170 -14.32 -17.82 13.24
C LEU A 170 -14.33 -17.03 11.94
N VAL A 171 -15.07 -17.54 10.97
CA VAL A 171 -15.55 -16.78 9.81
C VAL A 171 -16.46 -15.69 10.35
N ALA A 172 -15.87 -14.55 10.71
CA ALA A 172 -16.60 -13.30 10.69
C ALA A 172 -16.89 -12.97 9.22
N PRO A 173 -18.08 -12.44 8.89
CA PRO A 173 -18.32 -11.93 7.55
C PRO A 173 -17.25 -10.89 7.26
N HIS A 174 -16.45 -11.12 6.22
CA HIS A 174 -15.47 -10.15 5.76
C HIS A 174 -16.24 -8.87 5.43
N ALA A 175 -16.06 -7.83 6.24
CA ALA A 175 -16.40 -6.49 5.79
C ALA A 175 -15.67 -6.31 4.45
N ALA A 176 -16.43 -6.07 3.38
CA ALA A 176 -15.84 -5.93 2.06
C ALA A 176 -14.68 -4.92 2.16
N ALA A 177 -13.54 -5.22 1.55
CA ALA A 177 -12.45 -4.26 1.43
C ALA A 177 -12.99 -3.04 0.68
N HIS A 178 -13.17 -1.89 1.33
CA HIS A 178 -13.73 -0.70 0.69
C HIS A 178 -12.59 0.24 0.31
N CYS A 179 -12.23 0.28 -0.99
CA CYS A 179 -11.58 1.47 -1.57
C CYS A 179 -12.57 2.65 -1.69
N GLY A 180 -13.41 2.86 -0.67
CA GLY A 180 -14.24 4.03 -0.49
C GLY A 180 -13.66 4.80 0.68
N ALA A 181 -13.69 6.13 0.65
CA ALA A 181 -13.20 6.91 1.77
C ALA A 181 -14.04 6.54 3.01
N GLU A 182 -13.41 6.17 4.13
CA GLU A 182 -14.09 6.39 5.40
C GLU A 182 -14.42 7.89 5.43
N PRO A 183 -15.68 8.29 5.67
CA PRO A 183 -15.95 9.69 5.91
C PRO A 183 -15.04 10.07 7.07
N ARG A 184 -14.18 11.09 6.89
CA ARG A 184 -13.46 11.72 8.01
C ARG A 184 -14.51 11.86 9.11
N ARG A 185 -14.39 11.09 10.19
CA ARG A 185 -15.20 11.33 11.37
C ARG A 185 -14.72 12.67 11.90
N THR A 186 -15.30 13.75 11.38
CA THR A 186 -15.31 15.04 12.04
C THR A 186 -16.22 14.90 13.25
N ALA A 187 -15.80 14.08 14.22
CA ALA A 187 -16.40 14.04 15.54
C ALA A 187 -15.71 15.14 16.35
N LEU A 188 -16.13 16.39 16.10
CA LEU A 188 -15.95 17.46 17.06
C LEU A 188 -17.34 17.93 17.50
N THR A 189 -17.48 18.01 18.82
CA THR A 189 -18.62 18.37 19.69
C THR A 189 -19.45 17.17 20.20
N PRO A 190 -19.83 17.15 21.51
CA PRO A 190 -20.20 18.33 22.30
C PRO A 190 -19.66 18.42 23.74
N ARG A 191 -19.56 19.67 24.22
CA ARG A 191 -20.16 20.24 25.45
C ARG A 191 -19.16 21.18 26.14
N ASP A 192 -19.45 22.48 26.06
CA ASP A 192 -19.33 23.32 27.25
C ASP A 192 -20.75 23.73 27.64
N SER A 193 -21.19 23.20 28.78
CA SER A 193 -22.25 23.80 29.59
C SER A 193 -21.54 24.46 30.77
N ALA A 194 -21.75 25.76 30.88
CA ALA A 194 -21.68 26.63 32.07
C ALA A 194 -20.82 26.18 33.27
N CYS A 195 -19.82 27.00 33.60
CA CYS A 195 -19.78 27.82 34.82
C CYS A 195 -19.06 29.13 34.51
#